data_AF-A0A922MM48-F1
#
_entry.id   AF-A0A922MM48-F1
#
_cell.length_a   1.000
_cell.length_b   1.000
_cell.length_c   1.000
_cell.angle_alpha   90.00
_cell.angle_beta   90.00
_cell.angle_gamma   90.00
#
_symmetry.space_group_name_H-M   'P 1'
#
loop_
_entity.id
_entity.type
_entity.pdbx_description
1 polymer ?
#
loop_
_entity_poly.entity_id
_entity_poly.type
_entity_poly.pdbx_seq_one_letter_code
_entity_poly.pdbx_strand_id
1 'polypeptide(L)'
;MRHAKSKLTREEILKKKREAEKARLARIKSDPIKLAEYKEKQKLQYLKKKEKGQRKNVEEMTPREQRITRKKWKNYSSNYRQRKRQLKQTTNNFIRQNSPPLTDDEIQPIINEEIRPVMNEDQRAKEAKKRSERQRKSRNKEIKKMKAIVSKLKTKLNTQRQKYKRVKKQLKKVIKSVEKTPKTRIEDMSEDITKKKELVKKALFGEVIKTQLEENYTKLKTHEERKKFKQVISGNLVDKYKLWRIKNKAVTYKKTGHNLTNKKINKSKTIIQGLVQKFFEDDSNSRQAAGKKEFVSRKQVKKQKRYLLDTMKNLHKKFLKTTPCVISYSLFTRLRPFWVVPPTLSNRETCSCTIHENMNLQLAALKKANITTVSNHQNMLELLCCDRYSERCLERTCDNCCSKTLTYTEFDNSKPILIKQWVNSEDDVPLSTYVKDNDDRSKLDRDLSAPGTSGYSHHQSRYSSGDYVLVKYITKKTEYHYAAVCSSVDDEDGEVRVTFLKICDQNGTLFKLDERDVSDVPMDQVIKKLPVPNLITKGKRVYYQFQEKIDVFEK
;
A
#
# COMPACT_ATOMS: atom_id res chain seq x y z
N MET A 1 56.40 73.06 -8.55
CA MET A 1 56.23 71.80 -9.30
C MET A 1 54.93 71.10 -8.88
N ARG A 2 54.07 70.65 -9.80
CA ARG A 2 52.88 69.82 -9.49
C ARG A 2 53.11 68.40 -10.02
N HIS A 3 53.44 67.45 -9.16
CA HIS A 3 53.66 66.06 -9.57
C HIS A 3 52.36 65.42 -10.09
N ALA A 4 52.42 64.83 -11.29
CA ALA A 4 51.32 64.08 -11.87
C ALA A 4 51.06 62.79 -11.07
N LYS A 5 49.81 62.55 -10.66
CA LYS A 5 49.45 61.34 -9.92
C LYS A 5 49.40 60.13 -10.86
N SER A 6 50.17 59.10 -10.52
CA SER A 6 50.15 57.79 -11.16
C SER A 6 48.73 57.20 -11.24
N LYS A 7 48.41 56.55 -12.37
CA LYS A 7 47.13 55.86 -12.58
C LYS A 7 47.13 54.53 -11.82
N LEU A 8 46.38 54.48 -10.71
CA LEU A 8 46.15 53.28 -9.90
C LEU A 8 45.68 52.08 -10.75
N THR A 9 46.19 50.90 -10.44
CA THR A 9 45.81 49.65 -11.12
C THR A 9 44.36 49.23 -10.81
N ARG A 10 43.80 48.38 -11.68
CA ARG A 10 42.44 47.85 -11.51
C ARG A 10 42.22 47.15 -10.16
N GLU A 11 43.24 46.43 -9.67
CA GLU A 11 43.18 45.71 -8.40
C GLU A 11 43.19 46.66 -7.19
N GLU A 12 44.02 47.71 -7.23
CA GLU A 12 44.07 48.75 -6.20
C GLU A 12 42.76 49.54 -6.14
N ILE A 13 42.18 49.89 -7.30
CA ILE A 13 40.85 50.50 -7.38
C ILE A 13 39.79 49.57 -6.76
N LEU A 14 39.84 48.26 -7.03
CA LEU A 14 38.96 47.26 -6.42
C LEU A 14 39.22 47.08 -4.92
N LYS A 15 40.45 47.22 -4.45
CA LYS A 15 40.82 47.17 -3.02
C LYS A 15 40.27 48.40 -2.29
N LYS A 16 40.51 49.60 -2.82
CA LYS A 16 40.00 50.88 -2.29
C LYS A 16 38.46 50.91 -2.25
N LYS A 17 37.78 50.39 -3.29
CA LYS A 17 36.31 50.21 -3.28
C LYS A 17 35.84 49.23 -2.21
N ARG A 18 36.53 48.10 -2.00
CA ARG A 18 36.22 47.14 -0.92
C ARG A 18 36.42 47.73 0.47
N GLU A 19 37.44 48.58 0.66
CA GLU A 19 37.73 49.25 1.94
C GLU A 19 36.70 50.35 2.24
N ALA A 20 36.35 51.18 1.26
CA ALA A 20 35.27 52.17 1.38
C ALA A 20 33.91 51.51 1.69
N GLU A 21 33.59 50.39 1.04
CA GLU A 21 32.36 49.61 1.30
C GLU A 21 32.35 49.03 2.73
N LYS A 22 33.48 48.49 3.21
CA LYS A 22 33.63 48.05 4.62
C LYS A 22 33.39 49.21 5.58
N ALA A 23 33.98 50.39 5.33
CA ALA A 23 33.80 51.57 6.17
C ALA A 23 32.37 52.11 6.15
N ARG A 24 31.64 52.01 5.02
CA ARG A 24 30.20 52.33 4.96
C ARG A 24 29.37 51.33 5.77
N LEU A 25 29.65 50.03 5.64
CA LEU A 25 28.95 48.98 6.39
C LEU A 25 29.25 49.04 7.90
N ALA A 26 30.46 49.44 8.30
CA ALA A 26 30.79 49.70 9.71
C ALA A 26 29.92 50.83 10.29
N ARG A 27 29.83 51.98 9.59
CA ARG A 27 28.97 53.11 9.97
C ARG A 27 27.47 52.78 10.03
N ILE A 28 26.99 51.86 9.18
CA ILE A 28 25.61 51.36 9.23
C ILE A 28 25.41 50.38 10.40
N LYS A 29 26.45 49.64 10.81
CA LYS A 29 26.36 48.64 11.89
C LYS A 29 26.47 49.26 13.29
N SER A 30 27.12 50.42 13.43
CA SER A 30 27.22 51.17 14.70
C SER A 30 25.92 51.85 15.11
N ASP A 31 25.01 52.11 14.17
CA ASP A 31 23.73 52.79 14.40
C ASP A 31 22.58 51.76 14.37
N PRO A 32 21.80 51.60 15.47
CA PRO A 32 20.77 50.57 15.56
C PRO A 32 19.58 50.82 14.63
N ILE A 33 19.24 52.09 14.34
CA ILE A 33 18.11 52.48 13.48
C ILE A 33 18.49 52.21 12.02
N LYS A 34 19.65 52.72 11.57
CA LYS A 34 20.15 52.48 10.21
C LYS A 34 20.41 51.00 9.94
N LEU A 35 20.79 50.22 10.97
CA LEU A 35 20.91 48.77 10.87
C LEU A 35 19.55 48.06 10.67
N ALA A 36 18.46 48.56 11.26
CA ALA A 36 17.11 48.03 11.07
C ALA A 36 16.61 48.30 9.65
N GLU A 37 16.68 49.56 9.20
CA GLU A 37 16.34 49.98 7.83
C GLU A 37 17.13 49.19 6.77
N TYR A 38 18.44 49.00 6.99
CA TYR A 38 19.28 48.22 6.09
C TYR A 38 18.84 46.75 5.99
N LYS A 39 18.46 46.12 7.12
CA LYS A 39 17.94 44.74 7.13
C LYS A 39 16.60 44.65 6.39
N GLU A 40 15.71 45.62 6.57
CA GLU A 40 14.42 45.66 5.87
C GLU A 40 14.61 45.85 4.36
N LYS A 41 15.46 46.79 3.95
CA LYS A 41 15.81 47.02 2.54
C LYS A 41 16.39 45.75 1.88
N GLN A 42 17.21 44.98 2.60
CA GLN A 42 17.72 43.69 2.14
C GLN A 42 16.62 42.62 2.05
N LYS A 43 15.70 42.55 3.02
CA LYS A 43 14.53 41.65 3.00
C LYS A 43 13.64 41.92 1.78
N LEU A 44 13.34 43.20 1.50
CA LEU A 44 12.57 43.61 0.32
C LEU A 44 13.28 43.27 -1.00
N GLN A 45 14.60 43.48 -1.09
CA GLN A 45 15.37 43.05 -2.27
C GLN A 45 15.39 41.52 -2.45
N TYR A 46 15.42 40.75 -1.36
CA TYR A 46 15.34 39.29 -1.41
C TYR A 46 13.97 38.83 -1.93
N LEU A 47 12.87 39.42 -1.44
CA LEU A 47 11.51 39.13 -1.92
C LEU A 47 11.37 39.43 -3.41
N LYS A 48 11.78 40.63 -3.88
CA LYS A 48 11.76 40.99 -5.31
C LYS A 48 12.58 40.03 -6.19
N LYS A 49 13.69 39.47 -5.67
CA LYS A 49 14.50 38.45 -6.38
C LYS A 49 13.86 37.06 -6.38
N LYS A 50 13.01 36.75 -5.40
CA LYS A 50 12.19 35.53 -5.38
C LYS A 50 11.04 35.64 -6.38
N GLU A 51 10.31 36.75 -6.37
CA GLU A 51 9.21 37.05 -7.31
C GLU A 51 9.69 37.02 -8.78
N LYS A 52 10.86 37.61 -9.07
CA LYS A 52 11.49 37.56 -10.40
C LYS A 52 12.13 36.20 -10.76
N GLY A 53 11.96 35.15 -9.96
CA GLY A 53 12.53 33.82 -10.20
C GLY A 53 14.07 33.71 -10.12
N GLN A 54 14.78 34.81 -9.86
CA GLN A 54 16.25 34.87 -9.79
C GLN A 54 16.82 34.13 -8.55
N ARG A 55 15.99 33.85 -7.54
CA ARG A 55 16.31 32.98 -6.40
C ARG A 55 15.17 32.01 -6.12
N LYS A 56 15.42 30.72 -6.39
CA LYS A 56 14.55 29.59 -6.01
C LYS A 56 14.71 29.26 -4.52
N ASN A 57 13.64 28.79 -3.89
CA ASN A 57 13.70 28.13 -2.58
C ASN A 57 14.40 26.75 -2.71
N VAL A 58 14.91 26.19 -1.62
CA VAL A 58 15.57 24.88 -1.62
C VAL A 58 14.63 23.75 -2.04
N GLU A 59 13.35 23.88 -1.67
CA GLU A 59 12.26 22.97 -2.04
C GLU A 59 11.90 23.04 -3.53
N GLU A 60 12.10 24.20 -4.16
CA GLU A 60 11.84 24.48 -5.58
C GLU A 60 13.04 24.13 -6.49
N MET A 61 14.22 23.88 -5.91
CA MET A 61 15.42 23.46 -6.65
C MET A 61 15.35 21.99 -7.04
N THR A 62 15.74 21.69 -8.29
CA THR A 62 15.94 20.31 -8.75
C THR A 62 17.04 19.60 -7.95
N PRO A 63 17.05 18.25 -7.88
CA PRO A 63 18.10 17.51 -7.18
C PRO A 63 19.52 17.83 -7.66
N ARG A 64 19.71 18.22 -8.92
CA ARG A 64 21.02 18.62 -9.49
C ARG A 64 21.46 19.99 -8.96
N GLU A 65 20.56 20.98 -8.96
CA GLU A 65 20.80 22.31 -8.38
C GLU A 65 21.06 22.24 -6.86
N GLN A 66 20.33 21.38 -6.15
CA GLN A 66 20.57 21.13 -4.72
C GLN A 66 21.98 20.60 -4.45
N ARG A 67 22.49 19.65 -5.25
CA ARG A 67 23.87 19.12 -5.10
C ARG A 67 24.92 20.22 -5.31
N ILE A 68 24.78 21.03 -6.36
CA ILE A 68 25.68 22.16 -6.65
C ILE A 68 25.67 23.18 -5.48
N THR A 69 24.48 23.50 -4.98
CA THR A 69 24.29 24.44 -3.87
C THR A 69 24.91 23.91 -2.57
N ARG A 70 24.71 22.62 -2.25
CA ARG A 70 25.36 21.96 -1.10
C ARG A 70 26.89 21.93 -1.23
N LYS A 71 27.45 21.74 -2.44
CA LYS A 71 28.91 21.85 -2.68
C LYS A 71 29.43 23.26 -2.38
N LYS A 72 28.72 24.31 -2.83
CA LYS A 72 29.06 25.71 -2.49
C LYS A 72 28.99 25.96 -0.97
N TRP A 73 27.96 25.46 -0.28
CA TRP A 73 27.84 25.60 1.18
C TRP A 73 28.97 24.90 1.95
N LYS A 74 29.42 23.71 1.52
CA LYS A 74 30.60 23.05 2.10
C LYS A 74 31.84 23.94 2.00
N ASN A 75 32.10 24.53 0.83
CA ASN A 75 33.23 25.43 0.62
C ASN A 75 33.13 26.70 1.48
N TYR A 76 31.97 27.36 1.53
CA TYR A 76 31.76 28.55 2.37
C TYR A 76 31.95 28.24 3.86
N SER A 77 31.45 27.10 4.34
CA SER A 77 31.63 26.64 5.72
C SER A 77 33.11 26.34 6.05
N SER A 78 33.85 25.76 5.11
CA SER A 78 35.29 25.55 5.24
C SER A 78 36.05 26.88 5.38
N ASN A 79 35.84 27.80 4.44
CA ASN A 79 36.51 29.09 4.41
C ASN A 79 36.17 29.95 5.65
N TYR A 80 34.93 29.88 6.14
CA TYR A 80 34.53 30.53 7.40
C TYR A 80 35.29 29.97 8.61
N ARG A 81 35.39 28.63 8.73
CA ARG A 81 36.13 27.98 9.82
C ARG A 81 37.63 28.31 9.77
N GLN A 82 38.23 28.32 8.57
CA GLN A 82 39.62 28.69 8.36
C GLN A 82 39.89 30.14 8.81
N ARG A 83 39.07 31.11 8.35
CA ARG A 83 39.17 32.51 8.78
C ARG A 83 39.00 32.68 10.28
N LYS A 84 38.11 31.92 10.93
CA LYS A 84 37.92 31.97 12.39
C LYS A 84 39.13 31.41 13.16
N ARG A 85 39.80 30.37 12.62
CA ARG A 85 41.08 29.87 13.17
C ARG A 85 42.19 30.90 13.04
N GLN A 86 42.37 31.48 11.85
CA GLN A 86 43.35 32.53 11.58
C GLN A 86 43.15 33.73 12.53
N LEU A 87 41.90 34.21 12.69
CA LEU A 87 41.59 35.31 13.60
C LEU A 87 41.96 34.97 15.06
N LYS A 88 41.71 33.73 15.52
CA LYS A 88 42.10 33.28 16.86
C LYS A 88 43.62 33.22 17.03
N GLN A 89 44.36 32.79 16.00
CA GLN A 89 45.82 32.79 16.01
C GLN A 89 46.38 34.21 16.05
N THR A 90 45.86 35.13 15.23
CA THR A 90 46.30 36.54 15.24
C THR A 90 45.99 37.23 16.58
N THR A 91 44.83 36.97 17.20
CA THR A 91 44.53 37.53 18.53
C THR A 91 45.42 36.95 19.62
N ASN A 92 45.68 35.64 19.60
CA ASN A 92 46.60 35.01 20.55
C ASN A 92 48.04 35.55 20.42
N ASN A 93 48.50 35.78 19.19
CA ASN A 93 49.84 36.35 18.93
C ASN A 93 49.91 37.82 19.38
N PHE A 94 48.87 38.62 19.11
CA PHE A 94 48.79 40.00 19.58
C PHE A 94 48.82 40.09 21.12
N ILE A 95 48.11 39.19 21.82
CA ILE A 95 48.14 39.11 23.29
C ILE A 95 49.55 38.78 23.78
N ARG A 96 50.26 37.82 23.16
CA ARG A 96 51.65 37.49 23.51
C ARG A 96 52.64 38.62 23.26
N GLN A 97 52.43 39.43 22.22
CA GLN A 97 53.33 40.54 21.84
C GLN A 97 53.07 41.83 22.63
N ASN A 98 51.91 41.98 23.28
CA ASN A 98 51.54 43.16 24.08
C ASN A 98 51.31 42.82 25.56
N SER A 99 51.76 41.64 26.01
CA SER A 99 51.92 41.37 27.44
C SER A 99 53.33 41.84 27.82
N PRO A 100 53.51 42.66 28.87
CA PRO A 100 54.83 43.04 29.34
C PRO A 100 55.67 41.79 29.68
N PRO A 101 57.01 41.81 29.48
CA PRO A 101 57.86 40.86 30.17
C PRO A 101 57.66 41.06 31.68
N LEU A 102 57.57 39.96 32.42
CA LEU A 102 57.56 40.02 33.88
C LEU A 102 58.94 40.56 34.31
N THR A 103 58.94 41.71 34.95
CA THR A 103 60.09 42.18 35.73
C THR A 103 60.17 41.33 36.99
N ASP A 104 61.36 40.83 37.30
CA ASP A 104 61.64 40.19 38.57
C ASP A 104 61.45 41.18 39.74
N ASP A 105 61.29 40.62 40.95
CA ASP A 105 61.13 41.30 42.24
C ASP A 105 59.81 42.04 42.52
N GLU A 106 58.76 41.27 42.83
CA GLU A 106 57.91 41.55 44.00
C GLU A 106 57.32 40.26 44.58
N ILE A 107 57.64 39.93 45.85
CA ILE A 107 57.36 38.63 46.47
C ILE A 107 55.99 38.62 47.19
N GLN A 108 55.04 37.84 46.67
CA GLN A 108 53.82 37.38 47.37
C GLN A 108 53.31 36.05 46.77
N PRO A 109 52.86 35.10 47.59
CA PRO A 109 53.62 34.37 48.61
C PRO A 109 53.93 32.93 48.14
N ILE A 110 54.84 32.24 48.84
CA ILE A 110 55.03 30.78 48.66
C ILE A 110 53.77 30.07 49.17
N ILE A 111 52.85 29.76 48.27
CA ILE A 111 51.84 28.70 48.47
C ILE A 111 52.47 27.42 47.94
N ASN A 112 52.79 26.50 48.84
CA ASN A 112 53.40 25.20 48.53
C ASN A 112 52.76 24.57 47.26
N GLU A 113 53.60 24.19 46.30
CA GLU A 113 53.17 23.60 45.02
C GLU A 113 52.62 22.16 45.12
N GLU A 114 52.33 21.70 46.34
CA GLU A 114 51.74 20.39 46.57
C GLU A 114 50.20 20.47 46.60
N ILE A 115 49.59 19.71 45.70
CA ILE A 115 48.15 19.42 45.66
C ILE A 115 47.26 20.65 45.36
N ARG A 116 47.41 21.26 44.18
CA ARG A 116 46.20 21.53 43.40
C ARG A 116 45.62 20.16 43.04
N PRO A 117 44.40 19.78 43.48
CA PRO A 117 43.83 18.53 43.03
C PRO A 117 43.67 18.63 41.52
N VAL A 118 44.37 17.75 40.79
CA VAL A 118 44.00 17.39 39.44
C VAL A 118 42.60 16.82 39.54
N MET A 119 41.61 17.71 39.39
CA MET A 119 40.19 17.39 39.29
C MET A 119 40.07 16.46 38.09
N ASN A 120 40.20 15.16 38.35
CA ASN A 120 40.22 14.11 37.33
C ASN A 120 39.15 14.43 36.30
N GLU A 121 39.51 14.44 35.00
CA GLU A 121 38.56 14.83 33.94
C GLU A 121 37.25 14.04 34.06
N ASP A 122 37.37 12.82 34.58
CA ASP A 122 36.33 11.91 35.02
C ASP A 122 35.32 12.49 36.03
N GLN A 123 35.73 13.23 37.07
CA GLN A 123 34.81 13.92 37.99
C GLN A 123 34.08 15.08 37.29
N ARG A 124 34.78 15.87 36.48
CA ARG A 124 34.19 16.97 35.70
C ARG A 124 33.20 16.43 34.66
N ALA A 125 33.49 15.28 34.06
CA ALA A 125 32.61 14.54 33.15
C ALA A 125 31.40 13.93 33.88
N LYS A 126 31.60 13.29 35.04
CA LYS A 126 30.53 12.77 35.92
C LYS A 126 29.55 13.88 36.32
N GLU A 127 30.05 15.07 36.65
CA GLU A 127 29.20 16.21 37.01
C GLU A 127 28.49 16.84 35.80
N ALA A 128 29.16 16.94 34.65
CA ALA A 128 28.52 17.35 33.40
C ALA A 128 27.39 16.38 33.00
N LYS A 129 27.59 15.08 33.20
CA LYS A 129 26.55 14.03 33.01
C LYS A 129 25.38 14.24 33.98
N LYS A 130 25.62 14.44 35.28
CA LYS A 130 24.58 14.77 36.28
C LYS A 130 23.79 16.03 35.90
N ARG A 131 24.45 17.11 35.43
CA ARG A 131 23.79 18.34 34.95
C ARG A 131 22.92 18.07 33.70
N SER A 132 23.42 17.32 32.73
CA SER A 132 22.68 16.90 31.53
C SER A 132 21.44 16.06 31.88
N GLU A 133 21.55 15.14 32.83
CA GLU A 133 20.43 14.32 33.31
C GLU A 133 19.37 15.16 34.05
N ARG A 134 19.77 16.10 34.90
CA ARG A 134 18.84 17.06 35.54
C ARG A 134 18.06 17.87 34.49
N GLN A 135 18.73 18.40 33.47
CA GLN A 135 18.07 19.11 32.36
C GLN A 135 17.16 18.21 31.52
N ARG A 136 17.54 16.95 31.25
CA ARG A 136 16.68 15.96 30.57
C ARG A 136 15.43 15.66 31.40
N LYS A 137 15.56 15.45 32.71
CA LYS A 137 14.42 15.21 33.63
C LYS A 137 13.47 16.42 33.66
N SER A 138 13.98 17.66 33.71
CA SER A 138 13.15 18.87 33.67
C SER A 138 12.35 18.98 32.37
N ARG A 139 13.01 18.89 31.21
CA ARG A 139 12.34 18.92 29.88
C ARG A 139 11.31 17.80 29.72
N ASN A 140 11.60 16.60 30.22
CA ASN A 140 10.64 15.50 30.18
C ASN A 140 9.40 15.76 31.06
N LYS A 141 9.56 16.46 32.20
CA LYS A 141 8.45 16.89 33.07
C LYS A 141 7.57 17.92 32.36
N GLU A 142 8.16 18.90 31.66
CA GLU A 142 7.44 19.86 30.82
C GLU A 142 6.71 19.18 29.65
N ILE A 143 7.38 18.29 28.91
CA ILE A 143 6.77 17.52 27.82
C ILE A 143 5.58 16.69 28.34
N LYS A 144 5.67 16.09 29.53
CA LYS A 144 4.55 15.36 30.15
C LYS A 144 3.38 16.30 30.49
N LYS A 145 3.64 17.49 31.06
CA LYS A 145 2.61 18.53 31.30
C LYS A 145 1.93 18.95 29.98
N MET A 146 2.70 19.27 28.94
CA MET A 146 2.16 19.69 27.65
C MET A 146 1.35 18.59 26.96
N LYS A 147 1.80 17.33 27.00
CA LYS A 147 1.03 16.17 26.50
C LYS A 147 -0.31 16.01 27.24
N ALA A 148 -0.35 16.22 28.56
CA ALA A 148 -1.58 16.16 29.34
C ALA A 148 -2.57 17.29 28.95
N ILE A 149 -2.08 18.52 28.75
CA ILE A 149 -2.89 19.65 28.27
C ILE A 149 -3.47 19.35 26.88
N VAL A 150 -2.65 18.86 25.94
CA VAL A 150 -3.10 18.46 24.59
C VAL A 150 -4.16 17.37 24.65
N SER A 151 -4.04 16.40 25.57
CA SER A 151 -5.07 15.36 25.77
C SER A 151 -6.40 15.97 26.28
N LYS A 152 -6.36 16.86 27.28
CA LYS A 152 -7.54 17.58 27.78
C LYS A 152 -8.20 18.47 26.72
N LEU A 153 -7.42 19.08 25.83
CA LEU A 153 -7.95 19.87 24.71
C LEU A 153 -8.58 18.98 23.64
N LYS A 154 -7.99 17.82 23.30
CA LYS A 154 -8.57 16.86 22.35
C LYS A 154 -9.90 16.28 22.85
N THR A 155 -10.02 15.96 24.13
CA THR A 155 -11.29 15.47 24.72
C THR A 155 -12.36 16.56 24.68
N LYS A 156 -12.05 17.80 25.12
CA LYS A 156 -12.97 18.95 24.97
C LYS A 156 -13.41 19.18 23.51
N LEU A 157 -12.50 19.09 22.55
CA LEU A 157 -12.82 19.27 21.13
C LEU A 157 -13.76 18.17 20.61
N ASN A 158 -13.56 16.92 21.05
CA ASN A 158 -14.45 15.81 20.70
C ASN A 158 -15.86 15.96 21.34
N THR A 159 -15.97 16.40 22.60
CA THR A 159 -17.28 16.62 23.23
C THR A 159 -18.05 17.75 22.52
N GLN A 160 -17.38 18.85 22.16
CA GLN A 160 -18.00 19.94 21.39
C GLN A 160 -18.45 19.50 19.99
N ARG A 161 -17.65 18.70 19.28
CA ARG A 161 -18.07 18.09 18.00
C ARG A 161 -19.32 17.23 18.15
N GLN A 162 -19.44 16.47 19.24
CA GLN A 162 -20.61 15.62 19.49
C GLN A 162 -21.85 16.46 19.86
N LYS A 163 -21.70 17.55 20.64
CA LYS A 163 -22.78 18.53 20.88
C LYS A 163 -23.28 19.14 19.56
N TYR A 164 -22.39 19.64 18.71
CA TYR A 164 -22.75 20.20 17.40
C TYR A 164 -23.50 19.20 16.50
N LYS A 165 -23.09 17.92 16.47
CA LYS A 165 -23.82 16.86 15.74
C LYS A 165 -25.26 16.66 16.26
N ARG A 166 -25.49 16.71 17.59
CA ARG A 166 -26.82 16.59 18.20
C ARG A 166 -27.73 17.75 17.78
N VAL A 167 -27.27 18.98 17.93
CA VAL A 167 -28.00 20.20 17.51
C VAL A 167 -28.33 20.15 16.01
N LYS A 168 -27.36 19.78 15.16
CA LYS A 168 -27.59 19.64 13.71
C LYS A 168 -28.61 18.54 13.35
N LYS A 169 -28.74 17.49 14.17
CA LYS A 169 -29.76 16.44 13.99
C LYS A 169 -31.15 16.94 14.42
N GLN A 170 -31.24 17.74 15.50
CA GLN A 170 -32.48 18.39 15.93
C GLN A 170 -32.97 19.39 14.88
N LEU A 171 -32.10 20.31 14.41
CA LEU A 171 -32.44 21.29 13.36
C LEU A 171 -32.98 20.60 12.09
N LYS A 172 -32.37 19.48 11.68
CA LYS A 172 -32.85 18.67 10.54
C LYS A 172 -34.21 18.01 10.77
N LYS A 173 -34.59 17.69 12.01
CA LYS A 173 -35.94 17.19 12.32
C LYS A 173 -36.97 18.30 12.15
N VAL A 174 -36.71 19.48 12.72
CA VAL A 174 -37.59 20.66 12.64
C VAL A 174 -37.82 21.11 11.19
N ILE A 175 -36.76 21.19 10.38
CA ILE A 175 -36.90 21.52 8.96
C ILE A 175 -37.77 20.48 8.22
N LYS A 176 -37.64 19.18 8.56
CA LYS A 176 -38.40 18.11 7.92
C LYS A 176 -39.88 18.07 8.32
N SER A 177 -40.27 18.63 9.48
CA SER A 177 -41.68 18.77 9.87
C SER A 177 -42.34 19.99 9.23
N VAL A 178 -41.58 21.06 8.94
CA VAL A 178 -42.10 22.27 8.28
C VAL A 178 -42.26 22.07 6.76
N GLU A 179 -41.28 21.44 6.09
CA GLU A 179 -41.33 21.20 4.64
C GLU A 179 -41.75 19.76 4.30
N LYS A 180 -43.05 19.53 4.12
CA LYS A 180 -43.57 18.27 3.54
C LYS A 180 -42.96 18.03 2.16
N THR A 181 -42.38 16.84 1.94
CA THR A 181 -41.78 16.48 0.65
C THR A 181 -42.85 16.31 -0.44
N PRO A 182 -42.52 16.45 -1.74
CA PRO A 182 -43.48 16.20 -2.83
C PRO A 182 -44.08 14.79 -2.81
N LYS A 183 -43.32 13.76 -2.41
CA LYS A 183 -43.84 12.40 -2.26
C LYS A 183 -44.94 12.34 -1.19
N THR A 184 -44.61 12.79 0.02
CA THR A 184 -45.59 12.88 1.13
C THR A 184 -46.79 13.76 0.79
N ARG A 185 -46.61 14.85 0.02
CA ARG A 185 -47.76 15.66 -0.45
C ARG A 185 -48.67 14.90 -1.41
N ILE A 186 -48.13 14.00 -2.24
CA ILE A 186 -48.93 13.14 -3.14
C ILE A 186 -49.59 12.02 -2.36
N GLU A 187 -48.92 11.46 -1.34
CA GLU A 187 -49.47 10.45 -0.44
C GLU A 187 -50.65 11.04 0.37
N ASP A 188 -50.45 12.19 1.05
CA ASP A 188 -51.53 12.92 1.74
C ASP A 188 -52.72 13.25 0.79
N MET A 189 -52.44 13.62 -0.47
CA MET A 189 -53.48 13.92 -1.46
C MET A 189 -54.18 12.67 -2.03
N SER A 190 -53.63 11.46 -1.81
CA SER A 190 -54.24 10.21 -2.27
C SER A 190 -55.24 9.64 -1.26
N GLU A 191 -55.12 10.04 0.00
CA GLU A 191 -56.04 9.71 1.10
C GLU A 191 -57.31 10.60 1.02
N ASP A 192 -57.17 11.87 0.58
CA ASP A 192 -58.30 12.78 0.38
C ASP A 192 -59.09 12.51 -0.92
N ILE A 193 -60.26 11.86 -0.79
CA ILE A 193 -61.18 11.53 -1.91
C ILE A 193 -61.54 12.77 -2.76
N THR A 194 -61.73 13.94 -2.13
CA THR A 194 -62.08 15.21 -2.80
C THR A 194 -60.97 15.74 -3.71
N LYS A 195 -59.70 15.39 -3.45
CA LYS A 195 -58.52 15.89 -4.17
C LYS A 195 -58.11 14.98 -5.34
N LYS A 196 -58.82 13.88 -5.59
CA LYS A 196 -58.54 12.88 -6.65
C LYS A 196 -58.35 13.50 -8.04
N LYS A 197 -59.16 14.50 -8.43
CA LYS A 197 -58.99 15.22 -9.72
C LYS A 197 -57.66 15.97 -9.80
N GLU A 198 -57.24 16.61 -8.71
CA GLU A 198 -55.98 17.36 -8.63
C GLU A 198 -54.76 16.43 -8.54
N LEU A 199 -54.89 15.29 -7.84
CA LEU A 199 -53.91 14.20 -7.81
C LEU A 199 -53.62 13.68 -9.22
N VAL A 200 -54.67 13.35 -9.99
CA VAL A 200 -54.56 12.87 -11.38
C VAL A 200 -53.88 13.94 -12.26
N LYS A 201 -54.26 15.22 -12.12
CA LYS A 201 -53.61 16.32 -12.86
C LYS A 201 -52.12 16.44 -12.53
N LYS A 202 -51.73 16.31 -11.25
CA LYS A 202 -50.33 16.34 -10.80
C LYS A 202 -49.52 15.10 -11.22
N ALA A 203 -50.17 13.94 -11.32
CA ALA A 203 -49.54 12.71 -11.84
C ALA A 203 -49.29 12.80 -13.36
N LEU A 204 -50.31 13.22 -14.13
CA LEU A 204 -50.22 13.37 -15.59
C LEU A 204 -49.23 14.47 -16.00
N PHE A 205 -49.07 15.52 -15.20
CA PHE A 205 -48.13 16.61 -15.45
C PHE A 205 -46.70 16.13 -15.76
N GLY A 206 -46.23 15.07 -15.10
CA GLY A 206 -44.91 14.50 -15.37
C GLY A 206 -44.74 13.93 -16.78
N GLU A 207 -45.78 13.28 -17.30
CA GLU A 207 -45.77 12.67 -18.64
C GLU A 207 -45.98 13.72 -19.74
N VAL A 208 -46.84 14.72 -19.51
CA VAL A 208 -47.07 15.86 -20.42
C VAL A 208 -45.81 16.73 -20.56
N ILE A 209 -45.12 17.02 -19.45
CA ILE A 209 -43.84 17.73 -19.52
C ILE A 209 -42.78 16.89 -20.25
N LYS A 210 -42.78 15.56 -20.06
CA LYS A 210 -41.86 14.67 -20.77
C LYS A 210 -42.08 14.67 -22.29
N THR A 211 -43.31 14.53 -22.78
CA THR A 211 -43.58 14.59 -24.23
C THR A 211 -43.20 15.95 -24.82
N GLN A 212 -43.57 17.05 -24.16
CA GLN A 212 -43.21 18.39 -24.60
C GLN A 212 -41.69 18.63 -24.66
N LEU A 213 -40.94 18.08 -23.70
CA LEU A 213 -39.47 18.17 -23.67
C LEU A 213 -38.81 17.29 -24.73
N GLU A 214 -39.38 16.13 -25.06
CA GLU A 214 -38.91 15.26 -26.15
C GLU A 214 -39.09 15.97 -27.51
N GLU A 215 -40.28 16.53 -27.78
CA GLU A 215 -40.54 17.34 -28.98
C GLU A 215 -39.65 18.58 -29.09
N ASN A 216 -39.46 19.30 -27.98
CA ASN A 216 -38.61 20.49 -27.99
C ASN A 216 -37.14 20.10 -28.23
N TYR A 217 -36.70 18.92 -27.76
CA TYR A 217 -35.34 18.44 -27.98
C TYR A 217 -35.08 17.98 -29.43
N THR A 218 -36.06 17.36 -30.10
CA THR A 218 -35.92 16.95 -31.52
C THR A 218 -35.84 18.16 -32.46
N LYS A 219 -36.56 19.26 -32.13
CA LYS A 219 -36.52 20.53 -32.87
C LYS A 219 -35.15 21.24 -32.80
N LEU A 220 -34.31 20.98 -31.80
CA LEU A 220 -32.96 21.60 -31.69
C LEU A 220 -31.97 21.00 -32.68
N LYS A 221 -31.32 21.85 -33.48
CA LYS A 221 -30.39 21.42 -34.53
C LYS A 221 -28.94 21.43 -34.03
N THR A 222 -28.51 22.46 -33.31
CA THR A 222 -27.08 22.59 -32.94
C THR A 222 -26.73 21.88 -31.63
N HIS A 223 -25.45 21.51 -31.47
CA HIS A 223 -24.95 20.90 -30.24
C HIS A 223 -24.97 21.89 -29.06
N GLU A 224 -24.83 23.19 -29.31
CA GLU A 224 -24.85 24.22 -28.27
C GLU A 224 -26.26 24.50 -27.73
N GLU A 225 -27.28 24.58 -28.60
CA GLU A 225 -28.69 24.60 -28.19
C GLU A 225 -29.01 23.39 -27.31
N ARG A 226 -28.65 22.18 -27.79
CA ARG A 226 -28.84 20.91 -27.06
C ARG A 226 -28.06 20.84 -25.75
N LYS A 227 -27.07 21.72 -25.52
CA LYS A 227 -26.32 21.86 -24.26
C LYS A 227 -26.99 22.88 -23.34
N LYS A 228 -27.37 24.05 -23.84
CA LYS A 228 -28.11 25.08 -23.10
C LYS A 228 -29.46 24.55 -22.60
N PHE A 229 -30.24 23.89 -23.46
CA PHE A 229 -31.51 23.24 -23.13
C PHE A 229 -31.37 22.22 -21.98
N LYS A 230 -30.34 21.37 -22.03
CA LYS A 230 -30.04 20.43 -20.94
C LYS A 230 -29.73 21.15 -19.63
N GLN A 231 -28.93 22.22 -19.67
CA GLN A 231 -28.58 22.99 -18.47
C GLN A 231 -29.80 23.64 -17.82
N VAL A 232 -30.71 24.24 -18.61
CA VAL A 232 -31.93 24.90 -18.12
C VAL A 232 -32.85 23.94 -17.37
N ILE A 233 -33.01 22.73 -17.88
CA ILE A 233 -33.94 21.76 -17.28
C ILE A 233 -33.24 20.99 -16.14
N SER A 234 -31.91 20.80 -16.18
CA SER A 234 -31.11 20.08 -15.16
C SER A 234 -30.96 20.85 -13.84
N GLY A 235 -31.12 20.17 -12.70
CA GLY A 235 -30.88 20.80 -11.39
C GLY A 235 -31.08 19.86 -10.19
N ASN A 236 -30.53 20.29 -9.04
CA ASN A 236 -30.46 19.51 -7.80
C ASN A 236 -31.81 18.88 -7.36
N LEU A 237 -32.93 19.55 -7.62
CA LEU A 237 -34.27 19.07 -7.25
C LEU A 237 -34.72 17.92 -8.17
N VAL A 238 -34.55 18.07 -9.48
CA VAL A 238 -34.94 17.07 -10.49
C VAL A 238 -34.05 15.82 -10.37
N ASP A 239 -32.76 16.02 -10.06
CA ASP A 239 -31.80 14.95 -9.79
C ASP A 239 -32.15 14.16 -8.52
N LYS A 240 -32.56 14.84 -7.45
CA LYS A 240 -33.00 14.21 -6.18
C LYS A 240 -34.17 13.25 -6.40
N TYR A 241 -35.14 13.62 -7.25
CA TYR A 241 -36.32 12.80 -7.56
C TYR A 241 -36.19 11.93 -8.82
N LYS A 242 -35.02 11.94 -9.49
CA LYS A 242 -34.66 11.03 -10.59
C LYS A 242 -35.60 11.10 -11.81
N LEU A 243 -36.28 12.22 -12.04
CA LEU A 243 -37.31 12.39 -13.08
C LEU A 243 -36.77 12.32 -14.53
N TRP A 244 -35.45 12.18 -14.71
CA TRP A 244 -34.71 12.05 -15.98
C TRP A 244 -34.66 10.64 -16.60
N ARG A 245 -35.35 9.66 -16.02
CA ARG A 245 -35.26 8.25 -16.43
C ARG A 245 -36.40 7.90 -17.38
N ILE A 246 -36.07 7.62 -18.64
CA ILE A 246 -37.05 7.26 -19.67
C ILE A 246 -36.83 5.78 -20.02
N LYS A 247 -37.87 4.95 -19.89
CA LYS A 247 -37.85 3.50 -20.26
C LYS A 247 -36.61 2.74 -19.73
N ASN A 248 -36.33 2.84 -18.42
CA ASN A 248 -35.18 2.24 -17.72
C ASN A 248 -33.77 2.61 -18.23
N LYS A 249 -33.66 3.46 -19.26
CA LYS A 249 -32.41 4.07 -19.71
C LYS A 249 -32.41 5.51 -19.18
N ALA A 250 -31.47 5.83 -18.30
CA ALA A 250 -31.21 7.25 -18.01
C ALA A 250 -30.88 7.96 -19.33
N VAL A 251 -31.44 9.15 -19.58
CA VAL A 251 -30.89 10.06 -20.60
C VAL A 251 -29.43 10.29 -20.21
N THR A 252 -28.51 9.64 -20.93
CA THR A 252 -27.37 9.04 -20.23
C THR A 252 -26.45 10.08 -19.58
N TYR A 253 -26.43 10.10 -18.25
CA TYR A 253 -25.45 10.82 -17.43
C TYR A 253 -24.00 10.54 -17.83
N LYS A 254 -23.73 9.40 -18.50
CA LYS A 254 -22.42 9.09 -19.11
C LYS A 254 -21.93 10.16 -20.10
N LYS A 255 -22.82 10.96 -20.72
CA LYS A 255 -22.48 12.07 -21.63
C LYS A 255 -22.52 13.47 -20.97
N THR A 256 -22.88 13.60 -19.69
CA THR A 256 -23.13 14.93 -19.06
C THR A 256 -21.92 15.53 -18.31
N GLY A 257 -20.75 14.88 -18.31
CA GLY A 257 -19.50 15.49 -17.82
C GLY A 257 -19.37 15.72 -16.30
N HIS A 258 -20.44 15.56 -15.51
CA HIS A 258 -20.46 15.75 -14.04
C HIS A 258 -19.77 14.61 -13.24
N ASN A 259 -18.57 14.21 -13.65
CA ASN A 259 -17.72 13.20 -13.01
C ASN A 259 -17.01 13.70 -11.73
N LEU A 260 -17.74 14.42 -10.86
CA LEU A 260 -17.24 14.87 -9.55
C LEU A 260 -16.94 13.70 -8.59
N THR A 261 -17.58 12.54 -8.81
CA THR A 261 -17.37 11.29 -8.05
C THR A 261 -16.05 10.60 -8.39
N ASN A 262 -15.69 10.49 -9.67
CA ASN A 262 -14.42 9.87 -10.11
C ASN A 262 -13.19 10.55 -9.49
N LYS A 263 -13.24 11.87 -9.27
CA LYS A 263 -12.13 12.63 -8.66
C LYS A 263 -11.89 12.27 -7.19
N LYS A 264 -12.88 11.73 -6.46
CA LYS A 264 -12.70 11.18 -5.10
C LYS A 264 -12.17 9.75 -5.12
N ILE A 265 -12.71 8.88 -5.98
CA ILE A 265 -12.30 7.47 -6.10
C ILE A 265 -10.84 7.37 -6.57
N ASN A 266 -10.42 8.20 -7.52
CA ASN A 266 -9.02 8.22 -7.97
C ASN A 266 -8.06 8.71 -6.86
N LYS A 267 -8.50 9.62 -5.97
CA LYS A 267 -7.71 10.08 -4.83
C LYS A 267 -7.56 9.03 -3.72
N SER A 268 -8.60 8.26 -3.42
CA SER A 268 -8.46 7.15 -2.45
C SER A 268 -7.55 6.05 -3.01
N LYS A 269 -7.71 5.70 -4.30
CA LYS A 269 -6.87 4.70 -4.96
C LYS A 269 -5.38 5.05 -4.94
N THR A 270 -5.00 6.31 -5.23
CA THR A 270 -3.58 6.72 -5.18
C THR A 270 -3.01 6.77 -3.76
N ILE A 271 -3.81 7.13 -2.75
CA ILE A 271 -3.39 7.05 -1.34
C ILE A 271 -3.13 5.60 -0.94
N ILE A 272 -4.07 4.68 -1.24
CA ILE A 272 -3.92 3.25 -0.94
C ILE A 272 -2.71 2.67 -1.68
N GLN A 273 -2.54 2.98 -2.97
CA GLN A 273 -1.38 2.57 -3.75
C GLN A 273 -0.06 3.06 -3.12
N GLY A 274 -0.01 4.29 -2.63
CA GLY A 274 1.15 4.83 -1.92
C GLY A 274 1.44 4.14 -0.58
N LEU A 275 0.41 3.67 0.13
CA LEU A 275 0.58 2.87 1.37
C LEU A 275 1.09 1.45 1.05
N VAL A 276 0.50 0.78 0.05
CA VAL A 276 0.93 -0.55 -0.41
C VAL A 276 2.37 -0.49 -0.93
N GLN A 277 2.73 0.54 -1.70
CA GLN A 277 4.11 0.74 -2.16
C GLN A 277 5.07 0.91 -0.98
N LYS A 278 4.77 1.78 -0.01
CA LYS A 278 5.62 1.96 1.19
C LYS A 278 5.78 0.69 2.01
N PHE A 279 4.74 -0.13 2.11
CA PHE A 279 4.81 -1.42 2.81
C PHE A 279 5.77 -2.39 2.10
N PHE A 280 5.78 -2.44 0.76
CA PHE A 280 6.75 -3.26 0.03
C PHE A 280 8.15 -2.64 -0.05
N GLU A 281 8.29 -1.32 0.07
CA GLU A 281 9.59 -0.63 0.14
C GLU A 281 10.31 -0.80 1.50
N ASP A 282 9.61 -1.33 2.52
CA ASP A 282 10.20 -1.77 3.78
C ASP A 282 10.95 -3.10 3.57
N ASP A 283 12.22 -3.13 3.96
CA ASP A 283 13.11 -4.30 3.85
C ASP A 283 12.59 -5.49 4.68
N SER A 284 11.73 -5.25 5.68
CA SER A 284 11.03 -6.27 6.47
C SER A 284 9.96 -7.07 5.70
N ASN A 285 9.63 -6.67 4.46
CA ASN A 285 8.55 -7.26 3.65
C ASN A 285 9.02 -7.65 2.23
N SER A 286 10.04 -6.99 1.68
CA SER A 286 10.75 -7.44 0.48
C SER A 286 12.22 -7.01 0.55
N ARG A 287 13.17 -7.86 0.12
CA ARG A 287 14.60 -7.54 0.08
C ARG A 287 15.01 -6.95 -1.27
N GLN A 288 15.95 -6.02 -1.32
CA GLN A 288 16.46 -5.48 -2.59
C GLN A 288 17.49 -6.41 -3.24
N ALA A 289 17.33 -6.68 -4.53
CA ALA A 289 18.24 -7.53 -5.30
C ALA A 289 19.61 -6.83 -5.46
N ALA A 290 20.72 -7.55 -5.29
CA ALA A 290 22.06 -6.94 -5.24
C ALA A 290 22.64 -6.60 -6.62
N GLY A 291 22.24 -7.31 -7.68
CA GLY A 291 22.86 -7.21 -9.00
C GLY A 291 22.49 -5.95 -9.77
N LYS A 292 23.50 -5.27 -10.36
CA LYS A 292 23.29 -4.12 -11.28
C LYS A 292 22.45 -4.48 -12.52
N LYS A 293 22.44 -5.75 -12.93
CA LYS A 293 21.62 -6.28 -14.03
C LYS A 293 20.20 -6.71 -13.57
N GLU A 294 19.93 -6.73 -12.27
CA GLU A 294 18.64 -7.17 -11.70
C GLU A 294 17.64 -6.01 -11.63
N PHE A 295 17.15 -5.57 -12.79
CA PHE A 295 16.09 -4.55 -12.87
C PHE A 295 14.88 -5.05 -13.67
N VAL A 296 13.72 -4.46 -13.39
CA VAL A 296 12.49 -4.60 -14.19
C VAL A 296 12.21 -3.28 -14.88
N SER A 297 11.82 -3.35 -16.14
CA SER A 297 11.43 -2.19 -16.95
C SER A 297 9.94 -2.28 -17.28
N ARG A 298 9.13 -1.29 -16.91
CA ARG A 298 7.71 -1.23 -17.29
C ARG A 298 7.30 0.22 -17.56
N LYS A 299 6.62 0.46 -18.69
CA LYS A 299 6.21 1.82 -19.14
C LYS A 299 7.36 2.84 -19.10
N GLN A 300 8.49 2.50 -19.72
CA GLN A 300 9.73 3.30 -19.76
C GLN A 300 10.42 3.56 -18.40
N VAL A 301 9.86 3.11 -17.27
CA VAL A 301 10.48 3.23 -15.94
C VAL A 301 11.29 1.97 -15.63
N LYS A 302 12.60 2.13 -15.43
CA LYS A 302 13.49 1.08 -14.91
C LYS A 302 13.58 1.17 -13.39
N LYS A 303 13.44 0.03 -12.70
CA LYS A 303 13.54 -0.10 -11.24
C LYS A 303 14.28 -1.39 -10.87
N GLN A 304 15.15 -1.35 -9.87
CA GLN A 304 15.85 -2.52 -9.34
C GLN A 304 14.83 -3.52 -8.76
N LYS A 305 15.05 -4.82 -8.96
CA LYS A 305 14.21 -5.88 -8.40
C LYS A 305 14.21 -5.81 -6.88
N ARG A 306 13.06 -6.10 -6.28
CA ARG A 306 12.94 -6.48 -4.86
C ARG A 306 12.24 -7.83 -4.78
N TYR A 307 12.79 -8.76 -4.00
CA TYR A 307 12.24 -10.10 -3.83
C TYR A 307 11.34 -10.14 -2.60
N LEU A 308 10.14 -10.70 -2.73
CA LEU A 308 9.24 -10.94 -1.60
C LEU A 308 9.89 -11.87 -0.57
N LEU A 309 9.75 -11.57 0.72
CA LEU A 309 10.29 -12.40 1.80
C LEU A 309 9.33 -13.49 2.29
N ASP A 310 8.03 -13.36 1.98
CA ASP A 310 6.96 -14.24 2.44
C ASP A 310 5.86 -14.28 1.36
N THR A 311 4.91 -15.20 1.49
CA THR A 311 3.78 -15.36 0.58
C THR A 311 2.94 -14.08 0.52
N MET A 312 2.33 -13.81 -0.64
CA MET A 312 1.45 -12.66 -0.80
C MET A 312 0.28 -12.66 0.20
N LYS A 313 -0.23 -13.85 0.58
CA LYS A 313 -1.30 -14.00 1.58
C LYS A 313 -0.84 -13.57 2.98
N ASN A 314 0.33 -14.02 3.43
CA ASN A 314 0.87 -13.62 4.72
C ASN A 314 1.25 -12.13 4.76
N LEU A 315 1.83 -11.60 3.69
CA LEU A 315 2.13 -10.17 3.57
C LEU A 315 0.86 -9.30 3.57
N HIS A 316 -0.26 -9.79 3.04
CA HIS A 316 -1.56 -9.12 3.16
C HIS A 316 -2.09 -9.14 4.60
N LYS A 317 -2.04 -10.30 5.28
CA LYS A 317 -2.37 -10.41 6.72
C LYS A 317 -1.50 -9.46 7.56
N LYS A 318 -0.20 -9.33 7.25
CA LYS A 318 0.74 -8.38 7.87
C LYS A 318 0.34 -6.93 7.58
N PHE A 319 0.06 -6.57 6.33
CA PHE A 319 -0.38 -5.22 5.93
C PHE A 319 -1.63 -4.75 6.68
N LEU A 320 -2.62 -5.63 6.86
CA LEU A 320 -3.85 -5.32 7.61
C LEU A 320 -3.61 -5.12 9.12
N LYS A 321 -2.58 -5.74 9.70
CA LYS A 321 -2.17 -5.52 11.10
C LYS A 321 -1.37 -4.21 11.26
N THR A 322 -0.46 -3.91 10.33
CA THR A 322 0.44 -2.75 10.44
C THR A 322 -0.21 -1.44 10.00
N THR A 323 -1.26 -1.47 9.16
CA THR A 323 -1.88 -0.26 8.61
C THR A 323 -3.37 -0.16 8.97
N PRO A 324 -3.91 1.05 9.21
CA PRO A 324 -5.33 1.26 9.51
C PRO A 324 -6.22 1.19 8.23
N CYS A 325 -5.79 0.47 7.19
CA CYS A 325 -6.42 0.47 5.88
C CYS A 325 -6.92 -0.93 5.52
N VAL A 326 -8.24 -1.11 5.49
CA VAL A 326 -8.86 -2.37 5.06
C VAL A 326 -8.93 -2.41 3.54
N ILE A 327 -8.28 -3.42 2.94
CA ILE A 327 -8.29 -3.71 1.50
C ILE A 327 -8.41 -5.21 1.28
N SER A 328 -9.08 -5.63 0.20
CA SER A 328 -9.13 -7.04 -0.20
C SER A 328 -7.77 -7.54 -0.66
N TYR A 329 -7.53 -8.84 -0.51
CA TYR A 329 -6.34 -9.51 -1.04
C TYR A 329 -6.15 -9.24 -2.55
N SER A 330 -7.23 -9.39 -3.32
CA SER A 330 -7.28 -9.13 -4.76
C SER A 330 -7.00 -7.69 -5.19
N LEU A 331 -7.16 -6.71 -4.29
CA LEU A 331 -6.75 -5.32 -4.53
C LEU A 331 -5.29 -5.10 -4.12
N PHE A 332 -4.85 -5.69 -3.01
CA PHE A 332 -3.47 -5.64 -2.54
C PHE A 332 -2.49 -6.23 -3.56
N THR A 333 -2.76 -7.44 -4.07
CA THR A 333 -1.95 -8.11 -5.11
C THR A 333 -1.88 -7.28 -6.40
N ARG A 334 -2.98 -6.63 -6.78
CA ARG A 334 -3.09 -5.78 -7.97
C ARG A 334 -2.28 -4.49 -7.84
N LEU A 335 -2.22 -3.92 -6.64
CA LEU A 335 -1.49 -2.70 -6.29
C LEU A 335 0.00 -2.92 -5.96
N ARG A 336 0.46 -4.18 -5.84
CA ARG A 336 1.88 -4.53 -5.72
C ARG A 336 2.72 -3.80 -6.81
N PRO A 337 3.79 -3.08 -6.45
CA PRO A 337 4.66 -2.44 -7.43
C PRO A 337 5.31 -3.46 -8.38
N PHE A 338 5.45 -3.12 -9.66
CA PHE A 338 5.90 -4.08 -10.69
C PHE A 338 7.35 -4.56 -10.53
N TRP A 339 8.16 -3.84 -9.75
CA TRP A 339 9.55 -4.21 -9.45
C TRP A 339 9.69 -5.10 -8.20
N VAL A 340 8.58 -5.40 -7.51
CA VAL A 340 8.52 -6.32 -6.38
C VAL A 340 8.04 -7.68 -6.91
N VAL A 341 8.92 -8.67 -6.95
CA VAL A 341 8.78 -9.95 -7.67
C VAL A 341 8.89 -11.11 -6.66
N PRO A 342 8.20 -12.26 -6.83
CA PRO A 342 8.55 -13.46 -6.06
C PRO A 342 10.01 -13.86 -6.31
N PRO A 343 10.72 -14.41 -5.31
CA PRO A 343 12.03 -15.02 -5.54
C PRO A 343 11.89 -16.29 -6.40
N THR A 344 12.83 -16.50 -7.32
CA THR A 344 13.05 -17.83 -7.93
C THR A 344 13.79 -18.74 -6.94
N LEU A 345 13.85 -20.05 -7.20
CA LEU A 345 14.51 -21.03 -6.31
C LEU A 345 15.94 -20.61 -5.92
N SER A 346 16.77 -20.25 -6.91
CA SER A 346 18.15 -19.76 -6.70
C SER A 346 18.26 -18.43 -5.93
N ASN A 347 17.14 -17.70 -5.78
CA ASN A 347 17.04 -16.40 -5.13
C ASN A 347 16.26 -16.45 -3.80
N ARG A 348 16.02 -17.65 -3.26
CA ARG A 348 15.27 -17.84 -2.01
C ARG A 348 16.26 -18.03 -0.84
N GLU A 349 16.23 -17.14 0.14
CA GLU A 349 17.10 -17.16 1.34
C GLU A 349 16.61 -18.16 2.42
N THR A 350 15.90 -19.22 2.03
CA THR A 350 15.43 -20.27 2.94
C THR A 350 15.72 -21.63 2.31
N CYS A 351 16.38 -22.56 3.04
CA CYS A 351 16.67 -23.88 2.50
C CYS A 351 15.37 -24.62 2.14
N SER A 352 15.28 -25.09 0.91
CA SER A 352 14.43 -26.21 0.48
C SER A 352 15.32 -27.28 -0.15
N CYS A 353 16.42 -27.53 0.55
CA CYS A 353 17.39 -28.56 0.25
C CYS A 353 16.85 -29.93 0.70
N THR A 354 17.18 -30.98 -0.05
CA THR A 354 16.70 -32.36 0.20
C THR A 354 16.90 -32.81 1.64
N ILE A 355 18.02 -32.44 2.28
CA ILE A 355 18.33 -32.75 3.68
C ILE A 355 17.25 -32.21 4.63
N HIS A 356 17.02 -30.88 4.66
CA HIS A 356 16.05 -30.28 5.58
C HIS A 356 14.60 -30.69 5.26
N GLU A 357 14.27 -30.90 3.98
CA GLU A 357 12.93 -31.33 3.60
C GLU A 357 12.68 -32.81 3.96
N ASN A 358 13.66 -33.70 3.77
CA ASN A 358 13.56 -35.10 4.20
C ASN A 358 13.48 -35.24 5.72
N MET A 359 14.23 -34.42 6.48
CA MET A 359 14.08 -34.35 7.94
C MET A 359 12.66 -33.91 8.35
N ASN A 360 12.07 -32.93 7.64
CA ASN A 360 10.67 -32.54 7.89
C ASN A 360 9.68 -33.67 7.55
N LEU A 361 9.89 -34.40 6.44
CA LEU A 361 9.03 -35.52 6.03
C LEU A 361 9.11 -36.69 7.02
N GLN A 362 10.30 -37.00 7.56
CA GLN A 362 10.48 -37.97 8.64
C GLN A 362 9.74 -37.54 9.91
N LEU A 363 9.93 -36.29 10.38
CA LEU A 363 9.23 -35.77 11.56
C LEU A 363 7.71 -35.76 11.39
N ALA A 364 7.21 -35.40 10.20
CA ALA A 364 5.79 -35.43 9.89
C ALA A 364 5.22 -36.86 9.92
N ALA A 365 5.98 -37.86 9.46
CA ALA A 365 5.58 -39.27 9.55
C ALA A 365 5.58 -39.79 10.99
N LEU A 366 6.63 -39.50 11.78
CA LEU A 366 6.72 -39.86 13.21
C LEU A 366 5.60 -39.21 14.03
N LYS A 367 5.25 -37.96 13.73
CA LYS A 367 4.10 -37.29 14.35
C LYS A 367 2.76 -37.89 13.94
N LYS A 368 2.60 -38.29 12.67
CA LYS A 368 1.39 -39.00 12.22
C LYS A 368 1.24 -40.38 12.90
N ALA A 369 2.36 -41.03 13.21
CA ALA A 369 2.41 -42.25 14.02
C ALA A 369 2.25 -42.00 15.54
N ASN A 370 2.03 -40.75 15.97
CA ASN A 370 1.95 -40.31 17.37
C ASN A 370 3.20 -40.60 18.24
N ILE A 371 4.35 -40.87 17.60
CA ILE A 371 5.62 -41.17 18.28
C ILE A 371 6.25 -39.90 18.84
N THR A 372 6.17 -38.77 18.11
CA THR A 372 6.70 -37.48 18.57
C THR A 372 5.71 -36.34 18.34
N THR A 373 5.83 -35.26 19.12
CA THR A 373 4.95 -34.07 18.99
C THR A 373 5.44 -33.08 17.92
N VAL A 374 6.69 -33.23 17.46
CA VAL A 374 7.43 -32.26 16.64
C VAL A 374 7.22 -32.54 15.15
N SER A 375 6.91 -31.51 14.37
CA SER A 375 6.63 -31.62 12.92
C SER A 375 7.59 -30.88 11.99
N ASN A 376 8.62 -30.22 12.53
CA ASN A 376 9.56 -29.39 11.78
C ASN A 376 10.93 -29.42 12.47
N HIS A 377 12.01 -29.54 11.68
CA HIS A 377 13.39 -29.49 12.18
C HIS A 377 13.69 -28.23 13.00
N GLN A 378 13.03 -27.10 12.72
CA GLN A 378 13.22 -25.85 13.48
C GLN A 378 12.75 -26.00 14.93
N ASN A 379 11.52 -26.50 15.14
CA ASN A 379 10.99 -26.81 16.46
C ASN A 379 11.80 -27.90 17.19
N MET A 380 12.35 -28.87 16.44
CA MET A 380 13.25 -29.89 16.99
C MET A 380 14.52 -29.25 17.58
N LEU A 381 15.16 -28.35 16.82
CA LEU A 381 16.36 -27.63 17.25
C LEU A 381 16.08 -26.70 18.44
N GLU A 382 14.91 -26.05 18.49
CA GLU A 382 14.49 -25.20 19.62
C GLU A 382 14.29 -25.99 20.93
N LEU A 383 13.91 -27.27 20.85
CA LEU A 383 13.81 -28.16 22.03
C LEU A 383 15.18 -28.72 22.45
N LEU A 384 16.02 -29.10 21.48
CA LEU A 384 17.29 -29.75 21.73
C LEU A 384 18.45 -28.80 22.08
N CYS A 385 18.46 -27.57 21.56
CA CYS A 385 19.57 -26.63 21.69
C CYS A 385 19.19 -25.41 22.54
N CYS A 386 20.14 -24.90 23.35
CA CYS A 386 19.96 -23.61 24.01
C CYS A 386 20.08 -22.44 23.01
N ASP A 387 20.97 -22.55 22.04
CA ASP A 387 21.02 -21.68 20.85
C ASP A 387 21.25 -22.55 19.60
N ARG A 388 20.31 -22.49 18.66
CA ARG A 388 20.35 -23.22 17.39
C ARG A 388 21.40 -22.68 16.38
N TYR A 389 22.06 -21.57 16.70
CA TYR A 389 23.18 -21.01 15.94
C TYR A 389 24.55 -21.28 16.61
N SER A 390 24.58 -21.95 17.76
CA SER A 390 25.81 -22.31 18.47
C SER A 390 26.31 -23.70 18.06
N GLU A 391 27.50 -23.76 17.47
CA GLU A 391 28.20 -24.98 17.08
C GLU A 391 28.25 -26.01 18.22
N ARG A 392 28.68 -25.59 19.43
CA ARG A 392 28.72 -26.45 20.63
C ARG A 392 27.36 -27.03 21.04
N CYS A 393 26.25 -26.35 20.75
CA CYS A 393 24.92 -26.91 21.00
C CYS A 393 24.57 -28.01 19.99
N LEU A 394 24.92 -27.79 18.71
CA LEU A 394 24.66 -28.73 17.61
C LEU A 394 25.55 -29.98 17.72
N GLU A 395 26.82 -29.82 18.09
CA GLU A 395 27.77 -30.90 18.38
C GLU A 395 27.52 -31.63 19.70
N ARG A 396 26.51 -31.20 20.49
CA ARG A 396 26.15 -31.76 21.80
C ARG A 396 27.23 -31.63 22.88
N THR A 397 28.23 -30.78 22.68
CA THR A 397 29.30 -30.45 23.64
C THR A 397 28.93 -29.32 24.62
N CYS A 398 27.72 -28.76 24.53
CA CYS A 398 27.23 -27.73 25.46
C CYS A 398 26.63 -28.31 26.75
N ASP A 399 27.22 -27.99 27.89
CA ASP A 399 26.82 -28.45 29.24
C ASP A 399 25.33 -28.26 29.56
N ASN A 400 24.71 -27.20 29.03
CA ASN A 400 23.30 -26.85 29.30
C ASN A 400 22.29 -27.61 28.42
N CYS A 401 22.71 -28.32 27.37
CA CYS A 401 21.80 -29.06 26.49
C CYS A 401 22.29 -30.40 25.95
N CYS A 402 23.52 -30.83 26.28
CA CYS A 402 24.08 -32.14 25.93
C CYS A 402 23.18 -33.32 26.34
N SER A 403 22.42 -33.17 27.42
CA SER A 403 21.48 -34.16 27.97
C SER A 403 20.03 -34.05 27.46
N LYS A 404 19.65 -32.97 26.75
CA LYS A 404 18.26 -32.78 26.28
C LYS A 404 17.95 -33.71 25.12
N THR A 405 17.02 -34.64 25.29
CA THR A 405 16.55 -35.57 24.24
C THR A 405 15.18 -35.16 23.71
N LEU A 406 14.81 -35.66 22.53
CA LEU A 406 13.43 -35.55 22.03
C LEU A 406 12.53 -36.47 22.87
N THR A 407 11.42 -35.96 23.35
CA THR A 407 10.38 -36.78 23.97
C THR A 407 9.66 -37.60 22.90
N TYR A 408 9.58 -38.91 23.13
CA TYR A 408 8.83 -39.83 22.29
C TYR A 408 7.95 -40.74 23.16
N THR A 409 6.86 -41.24 22.57
CA THR A 409 5.98 -42.26 23.17
C THR A 409 6.47 -43.65 22.79
N GLU A 410 6.13 -44.67 23.58
CA GLU A 410 6.48 -46.06 23.27
C GLU A 410 5.91 -46.48 21.90
N PHE A 411 6.74 -47.15 21.10
CA PHE A 411 6.40 -47.56 19.75
C PHE A 411 6.85 -48.99 19.45
N ASP A 412 6.15 -49.62 18.52
CA ASP A 412 6.34 -51.02 18.16
C ASP A 412 7.26 -51.13 16.93
N ASN A 413 8.46 -51.67 17.14
CA ASN A 413 9.47 -51.86 16.10
C ASN A 413 9.02 -52.81 14.97
N SER A 414 7.97 -53.63 15.16
CA SER A 414 7.45 -54.52 14.13
C SER A 414 6.58 -53.79 13.08
N LYS A 415 6.13 -52.56 13.35
CA LYS A 415 5.22 -51.81 12.48
C LYS A 415 5.99 -50.84 11.56
N PRO A 416 6.07 -51.09 10.24
CA PRO A 416 6.78 -50.20 9.32
C PRO A 416 6.05 -48.87 9.15
N ILE A 417 6.78 -47.77 9.24
CA ILE A 417 6.26 -46.41 9.00
C ILE A 417 6.62 -45.98 7.58
N LEU A 418 5.61 -45.71 6.76
CA LEU A 418 5.81 -45.20 5.40
C LEU A 418 6.18 -43.71 5.43
N ILE A 419 7.39 -43.40 4.97
CA ILE A 419 7.95 -42.05 4.91
C ILE A 419 8.07 -41.63 3.44
N LYS A 420 7.68 -40.40 3.10
CA LYS A 420 7.94 -39.81 1.78
C LYS A 420 9.37 -39.25 1.77
N GLN A 421 10.10 -39.47 0.67
CA GLN A 421 11.45 -38.94 0.49
C GLN A 421 11.50 -38.06 -0.75
N TRP A 422 12.09 -36.88 -0.61
CA TRP A 422 12.51 -36.03 -1.71
C TRP A 422 13.83 -36.55 -2.27
N VAL A 423 13.82 -36.87 -3.56
CA VAL A 423 14.97 -37.33 -4.35
C VAL A 423 15.18 -36.34 -5.49
N ASN A 424 16.42 -36.14 -5.91
CA ASN A 424 16.73 -35.40 -7.14
C ASN A 424 16.73 -36.40 -8.30
N SER A 425 15.86 -36.22 -9.30
CA SER A 425 15.99 -36.89 -10.59
C SER A 425 16.75 -36.00 -11.57
N GLU A 426 17.71 -36.57 -12.29
CA GLU A 426 18.32 -35.95 -13.46
C GLU A 426 17.46 -36.24 -14.69
N ASP A 427 16.25 -35.68 -14.71
CA ASP A 427 15.43 -35.70 -15.91
C ASP A 427 15.92 -34.59 -16.85
N ASP A 428 16.49 -35.01 -17.99
CA ASP A 428 16.90 -34.14 -19.11
C ASP A 428 15.67 -33.52 -19.82
N VAL A 429 14.89 -32.72 -19.07
CA VAL A 429 13.75 -31.97 -19.60
C VAL A 429 14.30 -30.81 -20.43
N PRO A 430 14.03 -30.75 -21.76
CA PRO A 430 14.53 -29.67 -22.58
C PRO A 430 14.09 -28.30 -22.04
N LEU A 431 15.04 -27.36 -21.96
CA LEU A 431 14.84 -25.99 -21.47
C LEU A 431 13.86 -25.12 -22.30
N SER A 432 13.09 -25.72 -23.19
CA SER A 432 12.12 -25.08 -24.10
C SER A 432 10.71 -24.95 -23.52
N THR A 433 10.35 -25.67 -22.45
CA THR A 433 9.01 -25.61 -21.82
C THR A 433 8.85 -24.49 -20.79
N TYR A 434 9.88 -23.69 -20.52
CA TYR A 434 9.73 -22.37 -19.90
C TYR A 434 9.05 -21.40 -20.88
N VAL A 435 7.72 -21.56 -21.01
CA VAL A 435 6.85 -20.55 -21.60
C VAL A 435 7.14 -19.22 -20.90
N LYS A 436 7.47 -18.20 -21.69
CA LYS A 436 7.59 -16.82 -21.17
C LYS A 436 6.21 -16.37 -20.72
N ASP A 437 5.96 -16.40 -19.41
CA ASP A 437 4.77 -15.85 -18.79
C ASP A 437 4.66 -14.34 -19.08
N ASN A 438 4.01 -14.03 -20.20
CA ASN A 438 3.56 -12.70 -20.55
C ASN A 438 2.37 -12.31 -19.67
N ASP A 439 2.66 -11.90 -18.42
CA ASP A 439 1.98 -10.84 -17.65
C ASP A 439 0.43 -10.79 -17.75
N ASP A 440 -0.24 -11.94 -17.85
CA ASP A 440 -1.71 -12.02 -17.87
C ASP A 440 -2.27 -12.28 -16.47
N ARG A 441 -3.21 -11.43 -16.05
CA ARG A 441 -3.62 -11.27 -14.64
C ARG A 441 -5.00 -11.86 -14.39
N SER A 442 -5.16 -13.18 -14.52
CA SER A 442 -6.34 -13.88 -13.98
C SER A 442 -6.07 -15.36 -13.67
N LYS A 443 -6.68 -15.84 -12.58
CA LYS A 443 -6.61 -17.19 -11.95
C LYS A 443 -5.39 -17.46 -11.06
N LEU A 444 -5.63 -17.40 -9.73
CA LEU A 444 -5.13 -18.33 -8.70
C LEU A 444 -5.59 -17.86 -7.31
N ASP A 445 -6.59 -18.54 -6.74
CA ASP A 445 -6.85 -18.58 -5.29
C ASP A 445 -7.70 -19.81 -4.92
N ARG A 446 -7.07 -20.77 -4.23
CA ARG A 446 -7.65 -21.66 -3.19
C ARG A 446 -6.50 -22.38 -2.44
N ASP A 447 -6.52 -22.53 -1.09
CA ASP A 447 -6.53 -21.37 -0.16
C ASP A 447 -5.35 -21.17 0.85
N LEU A 448 -5.33 -21.46 2.17
CA LEU A 448 -6.17 -22.28 3.08
C LEU A 448 -6.45 -21.67 4.50
N SER A 449 -7.34 -22.36 5.23
CA SER A 449 -7.91 -22.28 6.61
C SER A 449 -6.91 -22.09 7.79
N ALA A 450 -7.27 -21.84 9.07
CA ALA A 450 -8.52 -21.75 9.90
C ALA A 450 -8.23 -20.86 11.17
N PRO A 451 -9.01 -20.79 12.30
CA PRO A 451 -10.32 -21.39 12.66
C PRO A 451 -11.37 -20.47 13.38
N GLY A 452 -12.56 -21.04 13.66
CA GLY A 452 -13.63 -20.52 14.55
C GLY A 452 -14.82 -19.89 13.80
N THR A 453 -16.10 -20.29 13.94
CA THR A 453 -16.82 -20.93 15.08
C THR A 453 -17.96 -21.84 14.58
N SER A 454 -18.43 -22.78 15.40
CA SER A 454 -19.39 -23.86 15.08
C SER A 454 -20.83 -23.46 14.74
N GLY A 455 -21.48 -24.19 13.82
CA GLY A 455 -22.95 -24.19 13.68
C GLY A 455 -23.55 -24.99 12.50
N TYR A 456 -23.96 -26.24 12.78
CA TYR A 456 -25.04 -27.03 12.15
C TYR A 456 -24.90 -27.75 10.77
N SER A 457 -25.36 -29.02 10.82
CA SER A 457 -25.93 -29.92 9.80
C SER A 457 -25.14 -30.29 8.53
N HIS A 458 -24.82 -31.59 8.42
CA HIS A 458 -24.49 -32.27 7.16
C HIS A 458 -25.68 -32.26 6.19
N HIS A 459 -25.47 -31.78 4.96
CA HIS A 459 -26.20 -32.26 3.79
C HIS A 459 -25.29 -33.19 2.98
N GLN A 460 -25.85 -34.31 2.53
CA GLN A 460 -25.16 -35.29 1.69
C GLN A 460 -25.23 -34.82 0.24
N SER A 461 -24.09 -34.66 -0.43
CA SER A 461 -24.01 -34.04 -1.76
C SER A 461 -24.60 -34.95 -2.85
N ARG A 462 -25.34 -34.33 -3.79
CA ARG A 462 -26.18 -35.06 -4.77
C ARG A 462 -25.43 -35.53 -6.03
N TYR A 463 -24.26 -34.97 -6.31
CA TYR A 463 -23.42 -35.33 -7.46
C TYR A 463 -21.96 -35.48 -7.04
N SER A 464 -21.20 -36.28 -7.79
CA SER A 464 -19.78 -36.57 -7.56
C SER A 464 -18.92 -36.17 -8.77
N SER A 465 -17.62 -35.92 -8.53
CA SER A 465 -16.64 -35.80 -9.62
C SER A 465 -16.64 -37.09 -10.45
N GLY A 466 -16.69 -36.97 -11.78
CA GLY A 466 -16.88 -38.07 -12.74
C GLY A 466 -18.32 -38.31 -13.18
N ASP A 467 -19.32 -37.67 -12.56
CA ASP A 467 -20.72 -37.79 -12.99
C ASP A 467 -20.98 -37.09 -14.34
N TYR A 468 -21.86 -37.68 -15.16
CA TYR A 468 -22.37 -37.05 -16.38
C TYR A 468 -23.71 -36.35 -16.09
N VAL A 469 -23.91 -35.14 -16.60
CA VAL A 469 -25.09 -34.30 -16.31
C VAL A 469 -25.58 -33.54 -17.53
N LEU A 470 -26.88 -33.22 -17.54
CA LEU A 470 -27.51 -32.34 -18.53
C LEU A 470 -27.78 -30.96 -17.92
N VAL A 471 -27.24 -29.90 -18.53
CA VAL A 471 -27.29 -28.52 -18.04
C VAL A 471 -28.21 -27.65 -18.90
N LYS A 472 -29.04 -26.83 -18.24
CA LYS A 472 -29.95 -25.86 -18.86
C LYS A 472 -29.38 -24.45 -18.86
N TYR A 473 -29.37 -23.80 -20.02
CA TYR A 473 -28.95 -22.40 -20.14
C TYR A 473 -30.00 -21.54 -20.86
N ILE A 474 -30.54 -20.52 -20.18
CA ILE A 474 -31.65 -19.69 -20.70
C ILE A 474 -31.13 -18.33 -21.18
N THR A 475 -31.35 -17.99 -22.45
CA THR A 475 -30.94 -16.69 -23.03
C THR A 475 -32.13 -15.96 -23.67
N LYS A 476 -32.60 -14.89 -23.00
CA LYS A 476 -33.65 -13.93 -23.44
C LYS A 476 -35.04 -14.50 -23.76
N LYS A 477 -35.13 -15.51 -24.63
CA LYS A 477 -36.36 -16.19 -25.09
C LYS A 477 -36.13 -17.66 -25.52
N THR A 478 -34.90 -18.16 -25.53
CA THR A 478 -34.59 -19.55 -25.92
C THR A 478 -33.86 -20.28 -24.80
N GLU A 479 -34.14 -21.57 -24.66
CA GLU A 479 -33.51 -22.48 -23.71
C GLU A 479 -32.58 -23.42 -24.47
N TYR A 480 -31.36 -23.61 -23.96
CA TYR A 480 -30.32 -24.47 -24.53
C TYR A 480 -30.00 -25.59 -23.54
N HIS A 481 -29.76 -26.80 -24.04
CA HIS A 481 -29.45 -27.99 -23.24
C HIS A 481 -28.08 -28.53 -23.66
N TYR A 482 -27.17 -28.69 -22.70
CA TYR A 482 -25.80 -29.14 -22.94
C TYR A 482 -25.46 -30.36 -22.08
N ALA A 483 -24.91 -31.41 -22.68
CA ALA A 483 -24.34 -32.53 -21.94
C ALA A 483 -22.95 -32.15 -21.39
N ALA A 484 -22.62 -32.58 -20.17
CA ALA A 484 -21.36 -32.24 -19.53
C ALA A 484 -20.89 -33.33 -18.55
N VAL A 485 -19.61 -33.30 -18.18
CA VAL A 485 -19.03 -34.15 -17.12
C VAL A 485 -18.56 -33.30 -15.94
N CYS A 486 -18.99 -33.66 -14.73
CA CYS A 486 -18.65 -33.01 -13.48
C CYS A 486 -17.17 -33.23 -13.16
N SER A 487 -16.38 -32.17 -13.20
CA SER A 487 -14.95 -32.21 -12.84
C SER A 487 -14.75 -32.00 -11.34
N SER A 488 -15.50 -31.09 -10.72
CA SER A 488 -15.51 -30.88 -9.26
C SER A 488 -16.82 -30.26 -8.80
N VAL A 489 -17.35 -30.71 -7.66
CA VAL A 489 -18.54 -30.14 -7.00
C VAL A 489 -18.07 -29.25 -5.86
N ASP A 490 -18.66 -28.05 -5.73
CA ASP A 490 -18.34 -27.10 -4.66
C ASP A 490 -19.58 -26.85 -3.79
N ASP A 491 -19.81 -27.75 -2.83
CA ASP A 491 -21.01 -27.76 -1.98
C ASP A 491 -21.15 -26.50 -1.10
N GLU A 492 -20.06 -25.73 -0.90
CA GLU A 492 -20.09 -24.46 -0.15
C GLU A 492 -20.72 -23.29 -0.92
N ASP A 493 -20.49 -23.22 -2.24
CA ASP A 493 -20.99 -22.13 -3.11
C ASP A 493 -22.24 -22.53 -3.92
N GLY A 494 -22.59 -23.83 -3.97
CA GLY A 494 -23.74 -24.35 -4.72
C GLY A 494 -23.52 -24.42 -6.23
N GLU A 495 -22.25 -24.48 -6.67
CA GLU A 495 -21.85 -24.55 -8.07
C GLU A 495 -21.08 -25.84 -8.37
N VAL A 496 -21.28 -26.38 -9.57
CA VAL A 496 -20.60 -27.57 -10.09
C VAL A 496 -19.74 -27.16 -11.27
N ARG A 497 -18.44 -27.45 -11.22
CA ARG A 497 -17.56 -27.31 -12.37
C ARG A 497 -17.79 -28.45 -13.33
N VAL A 498 -18.24 -28.14 -14.53
CA VAL A 498 -18.49 -29.11 -15.60
C VAL A 498 -17.62 -28.82 -16.83
N THR A 499 -17.25 -29.89 -17.54
CA THR A 499 -16.62 -29.81 -18.87
C THR A 499 -17.64 -30.26 -19.90
N PHE A 500 -17.93 -29.43 -20.90
CA PHE A 500 -19.00 -29.72 -21.86
C PHE A 500 -18.60 -30.79 -22.88
N LEU A 501 -19.60 -31.60 -23.26
CA LEU A 501 -19.53 -32.65 -24.26
C LEU A 501 -20.19 -32.14 -25.55
N LYS A 502 -19.42 -32.03 -26.63
CA LYS A 502 -19.90 -31.56 -27.93
C LYS A 502 -20.52 -32.69 -28.73
N ILE A 503 -21.75 -32.50 -29.20
CA ILE A 503 -22.45 -33.44 -30.08
C ILE A 503 -21.67 -33.64 -31.40
N CYS A 504 -21.51 -34.90 -31.81
CA CYS A 504 -20.80 -35.29 -33.03
C CYS A 504 -21.69 -35.98 -34.07
N ASP A 505 -22.92 -36.34 -33.71
CA ASP A 505 -23.89 -37.01 -34.59
C ASP A 505 -25.27 -36.34 -34.47
N GLN A 506 -26.04 -36.32 -35.56
CA GLN A 506 -27.37 -35.68 -35.62
C GLN A 506 -28.39 -36.36 -34.68
N ASN A 507 -28.11 -37.57 -34.22
CA ASN A 507 -28.98 -38.35 -33.37
C ASN A 507 -28.85 -38.09 -31.86
N GLY A 508 -27.87 -37.30 -31.40
CA GLY A 508 -27.72 -36.96 -29.96
C GLY A 508 -27.21 -38.10 -29.08
N THR A 509 -26.48 -39.06 -29.66
CA THR A 509 -25.95 -40.25 -28.96
C THR A 509 -24.42 -40.26 -28.86
N LEU A 510 -23.71 -39.64 -29.80
CA LEU A 510 -22.24 -39.63 -29.86
C LEU A 510 -21.67 -38.24 -29.59
N PHE A 511 -20.78 -38.15 -28.60
CA PHE A 511 -20.19 -36.90 -28.14
C PHE A 511 -18.66 -36.95 -28.11
N LYS A 512 -18.03 -35.78 -28.12
CA LYS A 512 -16.60 -35.59 -27.90
C LYS A 512 -16.38 -34.58 -26.79
N LEU A 513 -15.48 -34.89 -25.86
CA LEU A 513 -15.08 -33.96 -24.81
C LEU A 513 -14.23 -32.82 -25.40
N ASP A 514 -14.56 -31.58 -25.06
CA ASP A 514 -13.74 -30.40 -25.37
C ASP A 514 -13.09 -29.88 -24.08
N GLU A 515 -11.82 -30.24 -23.87
CA GLU A 515 -11.04 -29.89 -22.68
C GLU A 515 -10.89 -28.37 -22.45
N ARG A 516 -11.28 -27.55 -23.45
CA ARG A 516 -11.23 -26.08 -23.38
C ARG A 516 -12.57 -25.48 -22.91
N ASP A 517 -13.66 -26.23 -22.95
CA ASP A 517 -15.00 -25.75 -22.61
C ASP A 517 -15.41 -26.18 -21.20
N VAL A 518 -14.74 -25.56 -20.22
CA VAL A 518 -14.93 -25.79 -18.78
C VAL A 518 -15.62 -24.59 -18.15
N SER A 519 -16.77 -24.82 -17.51
CA SER A 519 -17.57 -23.76 -16.85
C SER A 519 -18.00 -24.16 -15.45
N ASP A 520 -18.13 -23.15 -14.58
CA ASP A 520 -18.74 -23.28 -13.26
C ASP A 520 -20.25 -23.01 -13.40
N VAL A 521 -21.09 -24.00 -13.05
CA VAL A 521 -22.53 -24.02 -13.33
C VAL A 521 -23.30 -24.15 -12.00
N PRO A 522 -24.23 -23.24 -11.67
CA PRO A 522 -25.07 -23.36 -10.49
C PRO A 522 -25.88 -24.65 -10.47
N MET A 523 -26.02 -25.28 -9.31
CA MET A 523 -26.73 -26.56 -9.13
C MET A 523 -28.16 -26.54 -9.69
N ASP A 524 -28.84 -25.39 -9.57
CA ASP A 524 -30.20 -25.15 -10.08
C ASP A 524 -30.32 -25.24 -11.62
N GLN A 525 -29.21 -25.21 -12.34
CA GLN A 525 -29.15 -25.34 -13.80
C GLN A 525 -28.90 -26.79 -14.25
N VAL A 526 -28.62 -27.72 -13.33
CA VAL A 526 -28.48 -29.15 -13.64
C VAL A 526 -29.85 -29.81 -13.66
N ILE A 527 -30.31 -30.23 -14.85
CA ILE A 527 -31.62 -30.86 -15.04
C ILE A 527 -31.64 -32.28 -14.48
N LYS A 528 -30.68 -33.12 -14.91
CA LYS A 528 -30.59 -34.53 -14.55
C LYS A 528 -29.17 -35.08 -14.67
N LYS A 529 -28.90 -36.14 -13.91
CA LYS A 529 -27.75 -37.04 -14.11
C LYS A 529 -28.00 -37.92 -15.35
N LEU A 530 -26.96 -38.16 -16.14
CA LEU A 530 -26.95 -38.99 -17.33
C LEU A 530 -26.31 -40.35 -17.02
N PRO A 531 -26.67 -41.44 -17.73
CA PRO A 531 -26.02 -42.74 -17.58
C PRO A 531 -24.55 -42.67 -18.03
N VAL A 532 -23.72 -43.60 -17.55
CA VAL A 532 -22.30 -43.66 -17.95
C VAL A 532 -22.20 -44.04 -19.44
N PRO A 533 -21.51 -43.23 -20.28
CA PRO A 533 -21.35 -43.51 -21.69
C PRO A 533 -20.30 -44.60 -21.97
N ASN A 534 -20.48 -45.34 -23.06
CA ASN A 534 -19.48 -46.24 -23.61
C ASN A 534 -18.39 -45.43 -24.33
N LEU A 535 -17.13 -45.73 -24.02
CA LEU A 535 -15.97 -45.04 -24.62
C LEU A 535 -15.55 -45.73 -25.92
N ILE A 536 -15.67 -45.04 -27.04
CA ILE A 536 -15.23 -45.52 -28.35
C ILE A 536 -13.95 -44.78 -28.77
N THR A 537 -12.87 -45.52 -28.97
CA THR A 537 -11.62 -44.99 -29.54
C THR A 537 -11.61 -45.12 -31.06
N LYS A 538 -11.42 -44.01 -31.78
CA LYS A 538 -11.15 -44.01 -33.23
C LYS A 538 -9.84 -43.28 -33.48
N GLY A 539 -8.76 -44.04 -33.71
CA GLY A 539 -7.40 -43.52 -33.75
C GLY A 539 -7.01 -42.85 -32.42
N LYS A 540 -6.41 -41.65 -32.49
CA LYS A 540 -6.02 -40.86 -31.30
C LYS A 540 -7.19 -40.08 -30.65
N ARG A 541 -8.45 -40.39 -30.95
CA ARG A 541 -9.63 -39.65 -30.44
C ARG A 541 -10.57 -40.57 -29.68
N VAL A 542 -10.98 -40.12 -28.49
CA VAL A 542 -11.99 -40.77 -27.65
C VAL A 542 -13.35 -40.11 -27.88
N TYR A 543 -14.38 -40.93 -28.06
CA TYR A 543 -15.77 -40.52 -28.18
C TYR A 543 -16.60 -41.15 -27.07
N TYR A 544 -17.62 -40.43 -26.60
CA TYR A 544 -18.51 -40.83 -25.52
C TYR A 544 -19.87 -41.14 -26.15
N GLN A 545 -20.25 -42.42 -26.17
CA GLN A 545 -21.52 -42.87 -26.73
C GLN A 545 -22.51 -43.21 -25.61
N PHE A 546 -23.64 -42.52 -25.56
CA PHE A 546 -24.75 -42.86 -24.67
C PHE A 546 -25.71 -43.82 -25.40
N GLN A 547 -26.26 -44.78 -24.66
CA GLN A 547 -27.23 -45.76 -25.19
C GLN A 547 -28.60 -45.11 -25.50
N GLU A 548 -28.94 -44.04 -24.77
CA GLU A 548 -30.14 -43.24 -24.99
C GLU A 548 -29.82 -41.96 -25.76
N LYS A 549 -30.78 -41.47 -26.55
CA LYS A 549 -30.71 -40.15 -27.17
C LYS A 549 -30.82 -39.06 -26.09
N ILE A 550 -29.81 -38.20 -26.00
CA ILE A 550 -29.83 -37.05 -25.09
C ILE A 550 -30.44 -35.85 -25.83
N ASP A 551 -31.40 -35.19 -25.18
CA ASP A 551 -31.97 -33.92 -25.63
C ASP A 551 -30.95 -32.79 -25.44
N VAL A 552 -30.11 -32.59 -26.46
CA VAL A 552 -29.06 -31.56 -26.52
C VAL A 552 -29.44 -30.54 -27.57
N PHE A 553 -29.49 -29.27 -27.15
CA PHE A 553 -29.78 -28.12 -28.00
C PHE A 553 -28.63 -27.12 -27.83
N GLU A 554 -27.57 -27.31 -28.61
CA GLU A 554 -26.41 -26.42 -28.70
C GLU A 554 -26.73 -25.14 -29.51
N LYS A 555 -25.77 -24.21 -29.60
CA LYS A 555 -25.93 -22.88 -30.22
C LYS A 555 -24.95 -22.67 -31.38
#